data_AF-A0A2T0A1Q9-F1
#
_entry.id   AF-A0A2T0A1Q9-F1
#
_cell.length_a   1.000
_cell.length_b   1.000
_cell.length_c   1.000
_cell.angle_alpha   90.00
_cell.angle_beta   90.00
_cell.angle_gamma   90.00
#
_symmetry.space_group_name_H-M   'P 1'
#
loop_
_entity.id
_entity.type
_entity.pdbx_description
1 polymer ?
#
loop_
_entity_poly.entity_id
_entity_poly.type
_entity_poly.pdbx_seq_one_letter_code
_entity_poly.pdbx_strand_id
1 'polypeptide(L)'
;MSGQDWLGAGVEGQGRFSRLPTEVLMMIVSHFTPGALLAISRTSRFFRSLLFTKRAEPIWIQVRKSNGWLDSTICDMNEIEHAKFVDGDDCSVCCSNIYEDVKEPYRDYLLRTVLCGTCCSKLGSKTSRRCTRNCTAKPSTAA
;
A
#
# COMPACT_ATOMS: atom_id res chain seq x y z
N MET A 1 -14.07 -37.50 45.34
CA MET A 1 -13.45 -37.64 44.01
C MET A 1 -13.75 -36.40 43.20
N SER A 2 -12.67 -35.77 42.74
CA SER A 2 -12.60 -34.51 42.00
C SER A 2 -13.11 -34.63 40.56
N GLY A 3 -13.49 -33.50 39.97
CA GLY A 3 -13.82 -33.36 38.54
C GLY A 3 -14.41 -31.99 38.26
N GLN A 4 -13.66 -30.92 38.54
CA GLN A 4 -12.88 -30.15 37.55
C GLN A 4 -13.72 -29.19 36.71
N ASP A 5 -13.52 -27.94 37.05
CA ASP A 5 -13.93 -26.71 36.41
C ASP A 5 -13.60 -26.67 34.91
N TRP A 6 -14.60 -26.39 34.08
CA TRP A 6 -14.41 -25.90 32.71
C TRP A 6 -15.05 -24.51 32.57
N LEU A 7 -14.51 -23.54 33.31
CA LEU A 7 -14.62 -22.13 32.97
C LEU A 7 -13.58 -21.81 31.90
N GLY A 8 -13.89 -22.18 30.65
CA GLY A 8 -13.16 -21.74 29.47
C GLY A 8 -14.05 -20.82 28.65
N ALA A 9 -14.21 -19.56 29.11
CA ALA A 9 -14.86 -18.52 28.32
C ALA A 9 -14.14 -18.39 26.98
N GLY A 10 -14.78 -18.87 25.92
CA GLY A 10 -14.32 -18.74 24.56
C GLY A 10 -14.20 -17.26 24.21
N VAL A 11 -12.96 -16.80 24.02
CA VAL A 11 -12.69 -15.53 23.34
C VAL A 11 -12.97 -15.74 21.85
N GLU A 12 -14.24 -15.84 21.50
CA GLU A 12 -14.74 -15.88 20.13
C GLU A 12 -14.66 -14.47 19.55
N GLY A 13 -13.56 -14.18 18.86
CA GLY A 13 -13.41 -12.93 18.10
C GLY A 13 -11.98 -12.40 17.97
N GLN A 14 -11.02 -12.88 18.77
CA GLN A 14 -9.61 -12.50 18.57
C GLN A 14 -8.98 -13.40 17.51
N GLY A 15 -8.66 -12.82 16.35
CA GLY A 15 -7.92 -13.50 15.30
C GLY A 15 -6.62 -14.10 15.85
N ARG A 16 -6.23 -15.28 15.36
CA ARG A 16 -5.03 -16.02 15.83
C ARG A 16 -3.75 -15.16 15.82
N PHE A 17 -3.69 -14.17 14.92
CA PHE A 17 -2.61 -13.19 14.86
C PHE A 17 -2.51 -12.27 16.07
N SER A 18 -3.64 -11.90 16.70
CA SER A 18 -3.65 -11.03 17.88
C SER A 18 -3.07 -11.69 19.14
N ARG A 19 -2.81 -13.00 19.10
CA ARG A 19 -2.17 -13.76 20.19
C ARG A 19 -0.64 -13.83 20.06
N LEU A 20 -0.09 -13.42 18.92
CA LEU A 20 1.35 -13.41 18.70
C LEU A 20 1.97 -12.13 19.30
N PRO A 21 3.20 -12.18 19.82
CA PRO A 21 3.95 -10.98 20.18
C PRO A 21 4.09 -10.03 18.99
N THR A 22 4.06 -8.73 19.27
CA THR A 22 4.14 -7.68 18.25
C THR A 22 5.40 -7.81 17.40
N GLU A 23 6.51 -8.19 18.00
CA GLU A 23 7.82 -8.35 17.37
C GLU A 23 7.80 -9.46 16.30
N VAL A 24 7.11 -10.57 16.59
CA VAL A 24 6.93 -11.68 15.64
C VAL A 24 6.07 -11.24 14.47
N LEU A 25 5.01 -10.47 14.73
CA LEU A 25 4.16 -9.92 13.68
C LEU A 25 4.94 -8.94 12.78
N MET A 26 5.76 -8.08 13.38
CA MET A 26 6.61 -7.12 12.67
C MET A 26 7.65 -7.83 11.79
N MET A 27 8.21 -8.95 12.27
CA MET A 27 9.09 -9.80 11.47
C MET A 27 8.36 -10.40 10.26
N ILE A 28 7.16 -10.95 10.44
CA ILE A 28 6.36 -11.53 9.35
C ILE A 28 6.08 -10.48 8.27
N VAL A 29 5.56 -9.31 8.66
CA VAL A 29 5.17 -8.25 7.71
C VAL A 29 6.39 -7.63 7.01
N SER A 30 7.59 -7.74 7.58
CA SER A 30 8.84 -7.25 6.95
C SER A 30 9.22 -7.97 5.65
N HIS A 31 8.61 -9.12 5.38
CA HIS A 31 8.80 -9.90 4.15
C HIS A 31 7.75 -9.60 3.07
N PHE A 32 6.80 -8.71 3.33
CA PHE A 32 5.75 -8.37 2.38
C PHE A 32 6.15 -7.23 1.46
N THR A 33 5.43 -7.08 0.36
CA THR A 33 5.56 -5.90 -0.50
C THR A 33 4.83 -4.70 0.11
N PRO A 34 5.18 -3.46 -0.25
CA PRO A 34 4.46 -2.27 0.20
C PRO A 34 2.95 -2.34 -0.07
N GLY A 35 2.54 -2.81 -1.26
CA GLY A 35 1.13 -3.03 -1.59
C GLY A 35 0.44 -4.06 -0.68
N ALA A 36 1.12 -5.15 -0.32
CA ALA A 36 0.57 -6.14 0.61
C ALA A 36 0.40 -5.57 2.03
N LEU A 37 1.32 -4.72 2.50
CA LEU A 37 1.16 -4.00 3.77
C LEU A 37 -0.08 -3.09 3.76
N LEU A 38 -0.29 -2.36 2.66
CA LEU A 38 -1.49 -1.54 2.48
C LEU A 38 -2.76 -2.39 2.49
N ALA A 39 -2.79 -3.48 1.73
CA ALA A 39 -3.95 -4.37 1.67
C ALA A 39 -4.30 -4.94 3.05
N ILE A 40 -3.32 -5.46 3.79
CA ILE A 40 -3.54 -6.04 5.12
C ILE A 40 -4.04 -4.98 6.10
N SER A 41 -3.52 -3.76 6.03
CA SER A 41 -4.01 -2.64 6.86
C SER A 41 -5.47 -2.25 6.58
N ARG A 42 -5.99 -2.51 5.38
CA ARG A 42 -7.41 -2.28 5.03
C ARG A 42 -8.32 -3.37 5.58
N THR A 43 -7.81 -4.60 5.70
CA THR A 43 -8.60 -5.77 6.16
C THR A 43 -8.72 -5.89 7.67
N SER A 44 -7.79 -5.31 8.44
CA SER A 44 -7.74 -5.49 9.90
C SER A 44 -7.35 -4.21 10.63
N ARG A 45 -8.20 -3.80 11.57
CA ARG A 45 -7.93 -2.64 12.46
C ARG A 45 -6.65 -2.85 13.28
N PHE A 46 -6.37 -4.09 13.68
CA PHE A 46 -5.16 -4.43 14.42
C PHE A 46 -3.90 -4.16 13.58
N PHE A 47 -3.83 -4.70 12.36
CA PHE A 47 -2.69 -4.43 11.47
C PHE A 47 -2.59 -2.97 11.06
N ARG A 48 -3.72 -2.29 10.85
CA ARG A 48 -3.72 -0.82 10.64
C ARG A 48 -3.04 -0.09 11.81
N SER A 49 -3.43 -0.42 13.04
CA SER A 49 -2.87 0.19 14.25
C SER A 49 -1.41 -0.16 14.50
N LEU A 50 -0.92 -1.26 13.92
CA LEU A 50 0.47 -1.68 14.01
C LEU A 50 1.35 -0.97 12.96
N LEU A 51 0.92 -1.02 11.69
CA LEU A 51 1.70 -0.59 10.52
C LEU A 51 1.72 0.93 10.31
N PHE A 52 0.72 1.67 10.79
CA PHE A 52 0.61 3.13 10.60
C PHE A 52 1.12 3.91 11.82
N THR A 53 2.15 3.38 12.48
CA THR A 53 2.79 4.02 13.64
C THR A 53 4.24 4.37 13.32
N LYS A 54 4.79 5.38 14.01
CA LYS A 54 6.22 5.74 13.87
C LYS A 54 7.16 4.56 14.19
N ARG A 55 6.73 3.59 14.99
CA ARG A 55 7.52 2.38 15.29
C ARG A 55 7.65 1.43 14.10
N ALA A 56 6.72 1.49 13.15
CA ALA A 56 6.75 0.69 11.94
C ALA A 56 7.52 1.33 10.78
N GLU A 57 8.01 2.57 10.94
CA GLU A 57 8.83 3.25 9.93
C GLU A 57 10.02 2.40 9.42
N PRO A 58 10.80 1.74 10.29
CA PRO A 58 11.92 0.92 9.82
C PRO A 58 11.47 -0.26 8.94
N ILE A 59 10.27 -0.80 9.19
CA ILE A 59 9.69 -1.88 8.37
C ILE A 59 9.34 -1.36 6.99
N TRP A 60 8.71 -0.19 6.90
CA TRP A 60 8.38 0.42 5.61
C TRP A 60 9.65 0.71 4.79
N ILE A 61 10.69 1.27 5.42
CA ILE A 61 12.00 1.49 4.79
C ILE A 61 12.60 0.17 4.30
N GLN A 62 12.59 -0.87 5.14
CA GLN A 62 13.15 -2.18 4.78
C GLN A 62 12.40 -2.80 3.61
N VAL A 63 11.07 -2.84 3.69
CA VAL A 63 10.19 -3.41 2.66
C VAL A 63 10.39 -2.67 1.34
N ARG A 64 10.41 -1.34 1.36
CA ARG A 64 10.73 -0.52 0.19
C ARG A 64 12.07 -0.92 -0.45
N LYS A 65 13.13 -0.99 0.35
CA LYS A 65 14.48 -1.35 -0.14
C LYS A 65 14.51 -2.76 -0.72
N SER A 66 13.83 -3.71 -0.08
CA SER A 66 13.74 -5.10 -0.55
C SER A 66 12.99 -5.22 -1.89
N ASN A 67 12.06 -4.31 -2.14
CA ASN A 67 11.30 -4.21 -3.39
C ASN A 67 12.01 -3.38 -4.48
N GLY A 68 13.24 -2.92 -4.25
CA GLY A 68 14.04 -2.19 -5.24
C GLY A 68 13.57 -0.76 -5.51
N TRP A 69 12.76 -0.17 -4.62
CA TRP A 69 12.29 1.20 -4.75
C TRP A 69 13.41 2.18 -4.35
N LEU A 70 13.89 2.97 -5.31
CA LEU A 70 14.99 3.91 -5.15
C LEU A 70 14.64 5.06 -4.19
N ASP A 71 15.62 5.50 -3.40
CA ASP A 71 15.49 6.64 -2.47
C ASP A 71 15.17 7.96 -3.20
N SER A 72 15.58 8.09 -4.47
CA SER A 72 15.34 9.28 -5.31
C SER A 72 13.86 9.55 -5.60
N THR A 73 13.00 8.55 -5.39
CA THR A 73 11.55 8.66 -5.56
C THR A 73 10.86 9.33 -4.36
N ILE A 74 11.56 9.41 -3.22
CA ILE A 74 11.08 10.01 -1.97
C ILE A 74 11.59 11.44 -1.86
N CYS A 75 11.16 12.31 -2.76
CA CYS A 75 11.22 13.75 -2.47
C CYS A 75 10.01 14.06 -1.59
N ASP A 76 10.16 14.50 -0.34
CA ASP A 76 9.11 15.01 0.56
C ASP A 76 7.88 14.14 0.92
N MET A 77 7.75 12.89 0.45
CA MET A 77 6.68 11.97 0.86
C MET A 77 7.14 11.07 2.01
N ASN A 78 6.25 10.71 2.92
CA ASN A 78 6.56 9.63 3.85
C ASN A 78 6.46 8.25 3.13
N GLU A 79 7.03 7.21 3.74
CA GLU A 79 7.09 5.87 3.14
C GLU A 79 5.69 5.29 2.82
N ILE A 80 4.68 5.63 3.62
CA ILE A 80 3.30 5.15 3.43
C ILE A 80 2.63 5.87 2.27
N GLU A 81 2.83 7.19 2.14
CA GLU A 81 2.35 7.97 0.99
C GLU A 81 3.00 7.49 -0.30
N HIS A 82 4.30 7.25 -0.27
CA HIS A 82 5.02 6.67 -1.39
C HIS A 82 4.47 5.28 -1.75
N ALA A 83 4.17 4.44 -0.75
CA ALA A 83 3.54 3.14 -0.98
C ALA A 83 2.16 3.25 -1.64
N LYS A 84 1.31 4.18 -1.18
CA LYS A 84 0.02 4.46 -1.81
C LYS A 84 0.18 4.95 -3.25
N PHE A 85 1.21 5.76 -3.50
CA PHE A 85 1.47 6.29 -4.83
C PHE A 85 1.98 5.23 -5.81
N VAL A 86 2.83 4.29 -5.39
CA VAL A 86 3.42 3.27 -6.28
C VAL A 86 2.54 2.02 -6.39
N ASP A 87 2.09 1.48 -5.26
CA ASP A 87 1.38 0.20 -5.18
C ASP A 87 -0.11 0.34 -4.79
N GLY A 88 -0.55 1.54 -4.43
CA GLY A 88 -1.95 1.78 -4.09
C GLY A 88 -2.89 1.60 -5.27
N ASP A 89 -4.14 1.28 -4.93
CA ASP A 89 -5.23 0.97 -5.83
C ASP A 89 -6.33 2.04 -5.87
N ASP A 90 -6.22 3.11 -5.08
CA ASP A 90 -7.22 4.18 -5.02
C ASP A 90 -6.85 5.37 -5.94
N CYS A 91 -7.84 5.88 -6.68
CA CYS A 91 -7.70 7.11 -7.46
C CYS A 91 -7.57 8.33 -6.52
N SER A 92 -6.58 9.20 -6.74
CA SER A 92 -6.37 10.41 -5.93
C SER A 92 -7.52 11.43 -6.01
N VAL A 93 -8.40 11.32 -7.02
CA VAL A 93 -9.50 12.28 -7.23
C VAL A 93 -10.85 11.71 -6.78
N CYS A 94 -11.20 10.50 -7.22
CA CYS A 94 -12.51 9.91 -6.95
C CYS A 94 -12.48 8.81 -5.88
N CYS A 95 -11.30 8.42 -5.39
CA CYS A 95 -11.10 7.34 -4.42
C CYS A 95 -11.64 5.96 -4.85
N SER A 96 -12.06 5.80 -6.11
CA SER A 96 -12.45 4.52 -6.69
C SER A 96 -11.23 3.67 -7.01
N ASN A 97 -11.42 2.37 -7.16
CA ASN A 97 -10.35 1.47 -7.53
C ASN A 97 -9.86 1.77 -8.96
N ILE A 98 -8.58 2.02 -9.14
CA ILE A 98 -7.98 2.42 -10.42
C ILE A 98 -7.96 1.30 -11.46
N TYR A 99 -8.08 0.05 -11.03
CA TYR A 99 -8.04 -1.13 -11.89
C TYR A 99 -9.41 -1.57 -12.39
N GLU A 100 -10.50 -0.93 -11.95
CA GLU A 100 -11.85 -1.19 -12.48
C GLU A 100 -11.97 -0.76 -13.95
N ASP A 101 -11.35 0.37 -14.30
CA ASP A 101 -11.50 1.00 -15.62
C ASP A 101 -10.30 0.77 -16.55
N VAL A 102 -9.10 0.49 -16.02
CA VAL A 102 -7.85 0.42 -16.80
C VAL A 102 -6.91 -0.68 -16.30
N LYS A 103 -6.17 -1.31 -17.23
CA LYS A 103 -5.16 -2.34 -16.90
C LYS A 103 -3.89 -1.76 -16.26
N GLU A 104 -3.46 -0.58 -16.72
CA GLU A 104 -2.31 0.13 -16.17
C GLU A 104 -2.77 1.53 -15.73
N PRO A 105 -2.68 1.87 -14.43
CA PRO A 105 -3.12 3.16 -13.93
C PRO A 105 -2.17 4.29 -14.34
N TYR A 106 -2.72 5.49 -14.50
CA TYR A 106 -1.90 6.67 -14.79
C TYR A 106 -1.30 7.20 -13.48
N ARG A 107 0.04 7.15 -13.39
CA ARG A 107 0.80 7.67 -12.25
C ARG A 107 1.65 8.86 -12.73
N ASP A 108 1.32 10.05 -12.26
CA ASP A 108 2.09 11.27 -12.53
C ASP A 108 3.06 11.52 -11.37
N TYR A 109 4.35 11.36 -11.62
CA TYR A 109 5.41 11.53 -10.61
C TYR A 109 5.68 13.00 -10.28
N LEU A 110 5.38 13.94 -11.18
CA LEU A 110 5.55 15.37 -10.94
C LEU A 110 4.43 15.89 -10.04
N LEU A 111 3.20 15.49 -10.33
CA LEU A 111 2.01 15.86 -9.56
C LEU A 111 1.79 14.95 -8.35
N ARG A 112 2.48 13.81 -8.29
CA ARG A 112 2.33 12.76 -7.25
C ARG A 112 0.89 12.27 -7.13
N THR A 113 0.24 12.12 -8.28
CA THR A 113 -1.16 11.68 -8.35
C THR A 113 -1.30 10.38 -9.11
N VAL A 114 -2.25 9.57 -8.66
CA VAL A 114 -2.66 8.33 -9.32
C VAL A 114 -4.09 8.52 -9.78
N LEU A 115 -4.36 8.27 -11.05
CA LEU A 115 -5.68 8.51 -11.65
C LEU A 115 -6.23 7.24 -12.29
N CYS A 116 -7.52 6.97 -12.07
CA CYS A 116 -8.26 6.01 -12.89
C CYS A 116 -8.46 6.55 -14.31
N GLY A 117 -8.80 5.66 -15.25
CA GLY A 117 -9.03 6.03 -16.66
C GLY A 117 -10.04 7.16 -16.80
N THR A 118 -11.17 7.07 -16.09
CA THR A 118 -12.23 8.08 -16.11
C THR A 118 -11.76 9.46 -15.65
N CYS A 119 -11.01 9.55 -14.55
CA CYS A 119 -10.47 10.80 -14.03
C CYS A 119 -9.37 11.38 -14.94
N CYS A 120 -8.52 10.51 -15.49
CA CYS A 120 -7.48 10.91 -16.44
C CYS A 120 -8.10 11.55 -17.70
N SER A 121 -9.12 10.93 -18.29
CA SER A 121 -9.81 11.46 -19.48
C SER A 121 -10.53 12.79 -19.21
N LYS A 122 -11.15 12.94 -18.03
CA LYS A 122 -11.83 14.19 -17.62
C LYS A 122 -10.86 15.34 -17.37
N LEU A 123 -9.65 15.05 -16.89
CA LEU A 123 -8.60 16.06 -16.71
C LEU A 123 -7.97 16.44 -18.05
N GLY A 124 -7.69 15.46 -18.93
CA GLY A 124 -7.15 15.68 -20.27
C GLY A 124 -8.08 16.48 -21.20
N SER A 125 -9.41 16.30 -21.11
CA SER A 125 -10.38 17.07 -21.90
C SER A 125 -10.52 18.53 -21.45
N LYS A 126 -10.20 18.84 -20.19
CA LYS A 126 -10.15 20.22 -19.67
C LYS A 126 -8.81 20.90 -19.94
N THR A 127 -7.75 20.14 -20.16
CA THR A 127 -6.40 20.62 -20.46
C THR A 127 -6.05 20.44 -21.94
N SER A 128 -6.85 21.02 -22.84
CA SER A 128 -6.46 21.26 -24.24
C SER A 128 -5.19 22.13 -24.40
N ARG A 129 -4.53 22.53 -23.32
CA ARG A 129 -3.20 23.14 -23.38
C ARG A 129 -2.30 22.44 -22.36
N ARG A 130 -1.37 21.64 -22.87
CA ARG A 130 -0.19 21.07 -22.19
C ARG A 130 -0.38 19.70 -21.54
N CYS A 131 -0.74 18.70 -22.35
CA CYS A 131 -0.13 17.38 -22.21
C CYS A 131 0.68 17.11 -23.49
N THR A 132 1.79 17.84 -23.65
CA THR A 132 2.82 17.45 -24.62
C THR A 132 3.42 16.15 -24.12
N ARG A 133 3.09 15.07 -24.84
CA ARG A 133 3.95 13.93 -25.17
C ARG A 133 5.36 14.05 -24.57
N ASN A 134 5.67 13.20 -23.60
CA ASN A 134 6.93 12.44 -23.51
C ASN A 134 6.99 11.71 -22.16
N CYS A 135 6.49 10.48 -22.13
CA CYS A 135 6.99 9.49 -21.19
C CYS A 135 7.77 8.49 -22.03
N THR A 136 9.08 8.67 -21.99
CA THR A 136 10.10 7.84 -22.59
C THR A 136 9.92 6.37 -22.22
N ALA A 137 9.92 5.53 -23.26
CA ALA A 137 10.43 4.17 -23.35
C ALA A 137 10.61 3.37 -22.05
N LYS A 138 9.87 2.25 -21.94
CA LYS A 138 10.36 1.03 -21.28
C LYS A 138 11.73 0.66 -21.90
N PRO A 139 12.80 0.42 -21.14
CA PRO A 139 13.90 -0.38 -21.68
C PRO A 139 13.39 -1.80 -21.88
N SER A 140 13.37 -2.25 -23.13
CA SER A 140 13.13 -3.63 -23.50
C SER A 140 14.20 -4.51 -22.85
N THR A 141 13.75 -5.47 -22.06
CA THR A 141 14.56 -6.63 -21.68
C THR A 141 14.87 -7.41 -22.95
N ALA A 142 16.14 -7.43 -23.35
CA ALA A 142 16.66 -8.34 -24.36
C ALA A 142 17.57 -9.35 -23.64
N ALA A 143 17.28 -10.63 -23.92
CA ALA A 143 18.04 -11.88 -23.75
C ALA A 143 19.25 -11.88 -22.79
#